data_AF-A0A6B2GBT2-F1
#
_entry.id   AF-A0A6B2GBT2-F1
#
_cell.length_a   1.000
_cell.length_b   1.000
_cell.length_c   1.000
_cell.angle_alpha   90.00
_cell.angle_beta   90.00
_cell.angle_gamma   90.00
#
_symmetry.space_group_name_H-M   'P 1'
#
loop_
_entity.id
_entity.type
_entity.pdbx_description
1 polymer ?
#
loop_
_entity_poly.entity_id
_entity_poly.type
_entity_poly.pdbx_seq_one_letter_code
_entity_poly.pdbx_strand_id
1 'polypeptide(L)'
;NNVLPPITSPKMFSVSPYPQEMNDDEYSTLQAHNKLRKNHGTEPLIWSRELSNLAEIKAKQYSERNVFTDISNDKDYGVNLCTIISPCPDGVLVVESWYDEGITYDYNTHECSNDTQHFTQIVWKNSSELGFAKLEIEENYWMIVMLYHPKGNIEGEYKENVPAPMTEPADETKVDNIDAITESQKKALEKH
;
A
#
# COMPACT_ATOMS: atom_id res chain seq x y z
N ASN A 1 -10.53 60.43 -16.29
CA ASN A 1 -9.51 59.45 -15.88
C ASN A 1 -9.72 59.06 -14.42
N ASN A 2 -10.37 57.91 -14.21
CA ASN A 2 -10.17 56.95 -13.11
C ASN A 2 -11.34 55.95 -13.16
N VAL A 3 -11.14 54.88 -13.94
CA VAL A 3 -12.03 53.71 -13.91
C VAL A 3 -11.32 52.67 -13.05
N LEU A 4 -11.92 52.30 -11.92
CA LEU A 4 -11.45 51.23 -11.05
C LEU A 4 -11.58 49.87 -11.77
N PRO A 5 -10.64 48.92 -11.58
CA PRO A 5 -10.73 47.60 -12.19
C PRO A 5 -11.86 46.77 -11.55
N PRO A 6 -12.39 45.76 -12.27
CA PRO A 6 -13.48 44.93 -11.77
C PRO A 6 -13.04 44.06 -10.60
N ILE A 7 -13.87 44.03 -9.56
CA ILE A 7 -13.71 43.15 -8.40
C ILE A 7 -13.97 41.72 -8.88
N THR A 8 -12.92 40.92 -8.98
CA THR A 8 -13.04 39.47 -9.20
C THR A 8 -13.54 38.81 -7.93
N SER A 9 -14.67 38.12 -8.03
CA SER A 9 -15.27 37.31 -6.96
C SER A 9 -14.24 36.35 -6.35
N PRO A 10 -14.13 36.21 -5.02
CA PRO A 10 -13.21 35.27 -4.42
C PRO A 10 -13.65 33.84 -4.76
N LYS A 11 -12.75 33.05 -5.37
CA LYS A 11 -12.91 31.60 -5.48
C LYS A 11 -13.09 31.06 -4.06
N MET A 12 -14.28 30.53 -3.76
CA MET A 12 -14.53 29.81 -2.52
C MET A 12 -13.60 28.60 -2.46
N PHE A 13 -12.63 28.63 -1.55
CA PHE A 13 -11.91 27.44 -1.15
C PHE A 13 -12.88 26.54 -0.38
N SER A 14 -13.24 25.43 -1.01
CA SER A 14 -13.91 24.31 -0.36
C SER A 14 -12.99 23.78 0.74
N VAL A 15 -13.26 24.16 1.99
CA VAL A 15 -12.54 23.63 3.16
C VAL A 15 -12.86 22.15 3.32
N SER A 16 -11.86 21.32 3.01
CA SER A 16 -11.89 19.87 3.19
C SER A 16 -11.78 19.54 4.68
N PRO A 17 -12.54 18.57 5.21
CA PRO A 17 -12.61 18.26 6.64
C PRO A 17 -11.42 17.43 7.19
N TYR A 18 -10.34 17.26 6.44
CA TYR A 18 -9.15 16.51 6.89
C TYR A 18 -8.20 17.38 7.73
N PRO A 19 -7.38 16.79 8.62
CA PRO A 19 -6.32 17.54 9.33
C PRO A 19 -5.50 18.28 8.29
N GLN A 20 -5.25 19.58 8.49
CA GLN A 20 -4.75 20.54 7.49
C GLN A 20 -3.34 20.23 6.90
N GLU A 21 -2.85 19.01 7.04
CA GLU A 21 -1.45 18.64 6.93
C GLU A 21 -1.14 17.56 5.90
N MET A 22 -2.12 16.75 5.53
CA MET A 22 -1.98 15.60 4.63
C MET A 22 -2.59 15.93 3.26
N ASN A 23 -1.88 15.62 2.17
CA ASN A 23 -2.37 15.78 0.81
C ASN A 23 -3.19 14.55 0.33
N ASP A 24 -3.91 14.71 -0.78
CA ASP A 24 -4.81 13.67 -1.29
C ASP A 24 -4.10 12.35 -1.64
N ASP A 25 -2.85 12.42 -2.09
CA ASP A 25 -2.04 11.25 -2.44
C ASP A 25 -1.55 10.52 -1.18
N GLU A 26 -1.09 11.25 -0.17
CA GLU A 26 -0.77 10.72 1.16
C GLU A 26 -1.99 10.03 1.80
N TYR A 27 -3.15 10.67 1.75
CA TYR A 27 -4.39 10.13 2.27
C TYR A 27 -4.80 8.83 1.56
N SER A 28 -4.85 8.87 0.23
CA SER A 28 -5.27 7.72 -0.57
C SER A 28 -4.30 6.54 -0.42
N THR A 29 -3.00 6.84 -0.37
CA THR A 29 -1.93 5.87 -0.12
C THR A 29 -2.09 5.23 1.26
N LEU A 30 -2.29 5.99 2.34
CA LEU A 30 -2.53 5.44 3.68
C LEU A 30 -3.77 4.52 3.69
N GLN A 31 -4.85 4.95 3.05
CA GLN A 31 -6.09 4.17 3.00
C GLN A 31 -5.90 2.86 2.23
N ALA A 32 -5.12 2.87 1.15
CA ALA A 32 -4.74 1.66 0.41
C ALA A 32 -3.98 0.67 1.32
N HIS A 33 -2.96 1.13 2.06
CA HIS A 33 -2.25 0.28 3.03
C HIS A 33 -3.21 -0.33 4.04
N ASN A 34 -4.07 0.49 4.65
CA ASN A 34 -4.96 0.05 5.71
C ASN A 34 -6.03 -0.94 5.22
N LYS A 35 -6.48 -0.79 3.97
CA LYS A 35 -7.36 -1.77 3.31
C LYS A 35 -6.65 -3.13 3.15
N LEU A 36 -5.39 -3.12 2.72
CA LEU A 36 -4.61 -4.34 2.48
C LEU A 36 -4.21 -5.02 3.80
N ARG A 37 -3.75 -4.26 4.78
CA ARG A 37 -3.44 -4.73 6.14
C ARG A 37 -4.63 -5.39 6.81
N LYS A 38 -5.84 -4.85 6.60
CA LYS A 38 -7.08 -5.48 7.06
C LYS A 38 -7.24 -6.90 6.54
N ASN A 39 -6.84 -7.22 5.31
CA ASN A 39 -6.94 -8.59 4.78
C ASN A 39 -6.09 -9.58 5.58
N HIS A 40 -5.04 -9.11 6.25
CA HIS A 40 -4.12 -9.91 7.06
C HIS A 40 -4.42 -9.84 8.56
N GLY A 41 -5.49 -9.13 8.95
CA GLY A 41 -5.81 -8.90 10.36
C GLY A 41 -4.77 -8.06 11.11
N THR A 42 -3.99 -7.25 10.41
CA THR A 42 -3.02 -6.34 11.03
C THR A 42 -3.64 -4.95 11.27
N GLU A 43 -3.24 -4.31 12.37
CA GLU A 43 -3.79 -3.02 12.77
C GLU A 43 -3.50 -1.93 11.72
N PRO A 44 -4.41 -0.97 11.49
CA PRO A 44 -4.17 0.10 10.53
C PRO A 44 -2.98 0.97 10.95
N LEU A 45 -2.20 1.39 9.95
CA LEU A 45 -1.18 2.42 10.11
C LEU A 45 -1.84 3.78 10.35
N ILE A 46 -1.18 4.60 11.15
CA ILE A 46 -1.45 6.04 11.28
C ILE A 46 -0.44 6.81 10.44
N TRP A 47 -0.86 7.95 9.89
CA TRP A 47 0.08 8.80 9.15
C TRP A 47 0.95 9.62 10.07
N SER A 48 2.22 9.73 9.68
CA SER A 48 3.23 10.51 10.37
C SER A 48 3.81 11.56 9.43
N ARG A 49 3.59 12.83 9.78
CA ARG A 49 4.20 13.96 9.07
C ARG A 49 5.71 13.91 9.14
N GLU A 50 6.27 13.51 10.28
CA GLU A 50 7.71 13.43 10.48
C GLU A 50 8.34 12.39 9.53
N LEU A 51 7.72 11.21 9.42
CA LEU A 51 8.15 10.19 8.45
C LEU A 51 7.99 10.66 7.01
N SER A 52 6.92 11.40 6.67
CA SER A 52 6.72 11.92 5.31
C SER A 52 7.79 12.94 4.93
N ASN A 53 8.14 13.86 5.84
CA ASN A 53 9.25 14.78 5.65
C ASN A 53 10.59 14.04 5.49
N LEU A 54 10.81 12.98 6.26
CA LEU A 54 12.02 12.16 6.16
C LEU A 54 12.07 11.38 4.84
N ALA A 55 10.93 10.88 4.37
CA ALA A 55 10.80 10.22 3.08
C ALA A 55 11.16 11.17 1.94
N GLU A 56 10.75 12.44 2.02
CA GLU A 56 11.13 13.47 1.04
C GLU A 56 12.63 13.75 1.05
N ILE A 57 13.24 13.86 2.24
CA ILE A 57 14.70 14.02 2.39
C ILE A 57 15.43 12.84 1.75
N LYS A 58 14.96 11.61 1.97
CA LYS A 58 15.54 10.40 1.36
C LYS A 58 15.39 10.40 -0.16
N ALA A 59 14.22 10.77 -0.68
CA ALA A 59 14.00 10.89 -2.12
C ALA A 59 14.95 11.93 -2.76
N LYS A 60 15.19 13.07 -2.08
CA LYS A 60 16.18 14.07 -2.52
C LYS A 60 17.60 13.53 -2.50
N GLN A 61 17.99 12.80 -1.45
CA GLN A 61 19.32 12.17 -1.38
C GLN A 61 19.54 11.17 -2.53
N TYR A 62 18.51 10.42 -2.91
CA TYR A 62 18.57 9.55 -4.09
C TYR A 62 18.85 10.35 -5.36
N SER A 63 18.13 11.46 -5.57
CA SER A 63 18.32 12.31 -6.76
C SER A 63 19.73 12.88 -6.89
N GLU A 64 20.41 13.14 -5.77
CA GLU A 64 21.75 13.73 -5.77
C GLU A 64 22.88 12.71 -5.95
N ARG A 65 22.69 11.48 -5.46
CA ARG A 65 23.76 10.47 -5.37
C ARG A 65 23.54 9.25 -6.27
N ASN A 66 22.30 9.02 -6.68
CA ASN A 66 21.85 7.84 -7.42
C ASN A 66 22.21 6.50 -6.73
N VAL A 67 22.14 6.46 -5.39
CA VAL A 67 22.46 5.28 -4.58
C VAL A 67 21.21 4.81 -3.82
N PHE A 68 20.57 3.75 -4.33
CA PHE A 68 19.40 3.13 -3.68
C PHE A 68 19.72 2.46 -2.34
N THR A 69 20.89 1.83 -2.23
CA THR A 69 21.28 0.99 -1.08
C THR A 69 21.40 1.78 0.23
N ASP A 70 21.71 3.07 0.13
CA ASP A 70 21.81 3.96 1.29
C ASP A 70 20.45 4.24 1.92
N ILE A 71 19.38 4.12 1.14
CA ILE A 71 18.02 4.42 1.57
C ILE A 71 17.32 3.14 2.01
N SER A 72 17.46 2.06 1.24
CA SER A 72 16.79 0.78 1.53
C SER A 72 17.30 0.12 2.82
N ASN A 73 18.55 0.34 3.19
CA ASN A 73 19.19 -0.24 4.38
C ASN A 73 19.12 0.67 5.62
N ASP A 74 18.07 1.48 5.75
CA ASP A 74 17.86 2.33 6.92
C ASP A 74 17.82 1.49 8.21
N LYS A 75 18.45 1.95 9.29
CA LYS A 75 18.54 1.19 10.55
C LYS A 75 17.34 1.42 11.48
N ASP A 76 16.69 2.57 11.35
CA ASP A 76 15.69 3.07 12.28
C ASP A 76 14.27 2.88 11.73
N TYR A 77 14.13 2.82 10.39
CA TYR A 77 12.84 2.77 9.70
C TYR A 77 12.73 1.58 8.73
N GLY A 78 11.49 1.13 8.53
CA GLY A 78 11.11 0.30 7.40
C GLY A 78 11.04 1.15 6.14
N VAL A 79 11.40 0.59 4.98
CA VAL A 79 11.50 1.36 3.74
C VAL A 79 10.96 0.55 2.57
N ASN A 80 9.94 1.11 1.89
CA ASN A 80 9.62 0.72 0.52
C ASN A 80 9.95 1.89 -0.40
N LEU A 81 10.52 1.61 -1.57
CA LEU A 81 10.86 2.64 -2.54
C LEU A 81 10.86 2.10 -3.96
N CYS A 82 10.67 2.98 -4.92
CA CYS A 82 10.82 2.67 -6.34
C CYS A 82 11.05 3.93 -7.15
N THR A 83 11.54 3.77 -8.37
CA THR A 83 11.47 4.80 -9.40
C THR A 83 10.48 4.42 -10.48
N ILE A 84 9.71 5.40 -10.96
CA ILE A 84 8.64 5.20 -11.94
C ILE A 84 8.71 6.28 -13.01
N ILE A 85 8.57 5.87 -14.27
CA ILE A 85 8.36 6.77 -15.40
C ILE A 85 6.85 6.90 -15.62
N SER A 86 6.28 8.07 -15.32
CA SER A 86 4.87 8.39 -15.48
C SER A 86 4.65 9.90 -15.49
N PRO A 87 3.67 10.43 -16.24
CA PRO A 87 3.27 11.84 -16.14
C PRO A 87 2.85 12.26 -14.73
N CYS A 88 2.25 11.34 -13.98
CA CYS A 88 1.90 11.53 -12.57
C CYS A 88 1.65 10.12 -11.98
N PRO A 89 2.58 9.56 -11.18
CA PRO A 89 2.37 8.28 -10.55
C PRO A 89 1.30 8.39 -9.47
N ASP A 90 0.46 7.37 -9.33
CA ASP A 90 -0.54 7.25 -8.27
C ASP A 90 0.02 6.38 -7.14
N GLY A 91 0.09 6.92 -5.91
CA GLY A 91 0.60 6.18 -4.77
C GLY A 91 -0.21 4.91 -4.48
N VAL A 92 -1.52 4.89 -4.73
CA VAL A 92 -2.38 3.72 -4.54
C VAL A 92 -1.93 2.56 -5.44
N LEU A 93 -1.71 2.82 -6.72
CA LEU A 93 -1.28 1.79 -7.68
C LEU A 93 0.09 1.21 -7.33
N VAL A 94 0.97 2.04 -6.75
CA VAL A 94 2.29 1.58 -6.29
C VAL A 94 2.15 0.63 -5.10
N VAL A 95 1.31 0.97 -4.12
CA VAL A 95 1.04 0.11 -2.97
C VAL A 95 0.40 -1.20 -3.39
N GLU A 96 -0.58 -1.16 -4.30
CA GLU A 96 -1.22 -2.36 -4.84
C GLU A 96 -0.21 -3.25 -5.58
N SER A 97 0.65 -2.67 -6.42
CA SER A 97 1.72 -3.42 -7.10
C SER A 97 2.73 -4.03 -6.13
N TRP A 98 3.08 -3.35 -5.04
CA TRP A 98 3.95 -3.91 -4.00
C TRP A 98 3.27 -5.00 -3.18
N TYR A 99 1.95 -4.92 -3.00
CA TYR A 99 1.20 -5.94 -2.30
C TYR A 99 1.04 -7.22 -3.12
N ASP A 100 0.97 -7.12 -4.45
CA ASP A 100 0.91 -8.27 -5.36
C ASP A 100 2.15 -9.18 -5.27
N GLU A 101 3.27 -8.68 -4.74
CA GLU A 101 4.43 -9.51 -4.37
C GLU A 101 4.05 -10.64 -3.38
N GLY A 102 3.01 -10.44 -2.56
CA GLY A 102 2.49 -11.44 -1.63
C GLY A 102 1.95 -12.71 -2.33
N ILE A 103 1.73 -12.68 -3.65
CA ILE A 103 1.35 -13.86 -4.44
C ILE A 103 2.43 -14.95 -4.39
N THR A 104 3.71 -14.56 -4.31
CA THR A 104 4.85 -15.49 -4.30
C THR A 104 5.42 -15.74 -2.90
N TYR A 105 4.88 -15.09 -1.86
CA TYR A 105 5.34 -15.26 -0.49
C TYR A 105 4.89 -16.61 0.10
N ASP A 106 5.86 -17.40 0.58
CA ASP A 106 5.59 -18.71 1.20
C ASP A 106 5.44 -18.59 2.72
N TYR A 107 4.20 -18.64 3.19
CA TYR A 107 3.86 -18.61 4.62
C TYR A 107 4.28 -19.87 5.40
N ASN A 108 4.83 -20.91 4.75
CA ASN A 108 5.38 -22.07 5.46
C ASN A 108 6.85 -21.88 5.85
N THR A 109 7.63 -21.21 5.00
CA THR A 109 9.05 -20.94 5.27
C THR A 109 9.22 -19.65 6.06
N HIS A 110 8.29 -18.69 5.89
CA HIS A 110 8.38 -17.34 6.44
C HIS A 110 9.66 -16.61 6.01
N GLU A 111 10.23 -16.96 4.86
CA GLU A 111 11.41 -16.30 4.32
C GLU A 111 11.00 -15.12 3.44
N CYS A 112 11.68 -13.99 3.61
CA CYS A 112 11.53 -12.86 2.70
C CYS A 112 12.62 -12.89 1.64
N SER A 113 12.24 -12.59 0.42
CA SER A 113 13.15 -12.38 -0.70
C SER A 113 13.10 -10.93 -1.18
N ASN A 114 14.00 -10.57 -2.10
CA ASN A 114 13.94 -9.27 -2.78
C ASN A 114 12.62 -9.07 -3.55
N ASP A 115 11.94 -10.16 -3.93
CA ASP A 115 10.69 -10.12 -4.69
C ASP A 115 9.45 -10.01 -3.78
N THR A 116 9.62 -10.08 -2.45
CA THR A 116 8.52 -10.03 -1.47
C THR A 116 8.68 -8.94 -0.42
N GLN A 117 9.79 -8.21 -0.42
CA GLN A 117 10.15 -7.29 0.65
C GLN A 117 9.19 -6.10 0.77
N HIS A 118 8.57 -5.65 -0.33
CA HIS A 118 7.65 -4.53 -0.23
C HIS A 118 6.33 -5.01 0.36
N PHE A 119 5.84 -6.18 -0.08
CA PHE A 119 4.66 -6.82 0.50
C PHE A 119 4.82 -7.04 2.01
N THR A 120 5.91 -7.69 2.45
CA THR A 120 6.11 -8.01 3.87
C THR A 120 6.15 -6.76 4.74
N GLN A 121 6.70 -5.66 4.23
CA GLN A 121 6.70 -4.38 4.94
C GLN A 121 5.30 -3.76 5.03
N ILE A 122 4.48 -3.82 3.97
CA ILE A 122 3.10 -3.29 3.98
C ILE A 122 2.28 -3.99 5.07
N VAL A 123 2.35 -5.31 5.14
CA VAL A 123 1.55 -6.11 6.10
C VAL A 123 2.22 -6.29 7.46
N TRP A 124 3.42 -5.73 7.67
CA TRP A 124 4.20 -5.93 8.89
C TRP A 124 3.40 -5.55 10.13
N LYS A 125 3.06 -6.54 10.97
CA LYS A 125 2.13 -6.40 12.10
C LYS A 125 2.56 -5.31 13.07
N ASN A 126 3.85 -5.25 13.41
CA ASN A 126 4.36 -4.32 14.41
C ASN A 126 4.59 -2.89 13.89
N SER A 127 4.55 -2.65 12.58
CA SER A 127 4.62 -1.28 12.05
C SER A 127 3.29 -0.58 12.32
N SER A 128 3.36 0.65 12.85
CA SER A 128 2.18 1.42 13.28
C SER A 128 2.06 2.77 12.58
N GLU A 129 3.15 3.33 12.09
CA GLU A 129 3.19 4.65 11.44
C GLU A 129 3.66 4.52 9.98
N LEU A 130 3.14 5.40 9.12
CA LEU A 130 3.50 5.53 7.71
C LEU A 130 3.85 6.98 7.38
N GLY A 131 4.96 7.17 6.66
CA GLY A 131 5.24 8.38 5.91
C GLY A 131 5.35 8.10 4.41
N PHE A 132 4.96 9.07 3.58
CA PHE A 132 4.98 8.94 2.12
C PHE A 132 5.58 10.19 1.50
N ALA A 133 6.44 10.00 0.50
CA ALA A 133 6.90 11.06 -0.37
C ALA A 133 6.96 10.59 -1.82
N LYS A 134 6.58 11.49 -2.72
CA LYS A 134 6.71 11.33 -4.16
C LYS A 134 7.41 12.56 -4.72
N LEU A 135 8.59 12.38 -5.29
CA LEU A 135 9.45 13.44 -5.80
C LEU A 135 9.69 13.23 -7.30
N GLU A 136 9.38 14.24 -8.11
CA GLU A 136 9.80 14.27 -9.51
C GLU A 136 11.28 14.65 -9.57
N ILE A 137 12.12 13.72 -10.05
CA ILE A 137 13.57 13.89 -10.15
C ILE A 137 13.94 14.49 -11.51
N GLU A 138 13.31 13.98 -12.57
CA GLU A 138 13.38 14.51 -13.94
C GLU A 138 11.97 14.47 -14.54
N GLU A 139 11.76 15.10 -15.71
CA GLU A 139 10.45 15.16 -16.36
C GLU A 139 9.84 13.76 -16.50
N ASN A 140 8.68 13.55 -15.84
CA ASN A 140 7.97 12.27 -15.77
C ASN A 140 8.76 11.12 -15.09
N TYR A 141 9.88 11.39 -14.42
CA TYR A 141 10.67 10.39 -13.70
C TYR A 141 10.62 10.68 -12.20
N TRP A 142 10.00 9.76 -11.47
CA TRP A 142 9.64 9.96 -10.07
C TRP A 142 10.34 8.96 -9.16
N MET A 143 10.69 9.41 -7.96
CA MET A 143 11.08 8.56 -6.84
C MET A 143 9.96 8.57 -5.81
N ILE A 144 9.54 7.37 -5.41
CA ILE A 144 8.57 7.17 -4.35
C ILE A 144 9.27 6.51 -3.19
N VAL A 145 9.05 7.05 -1.99
CA VAL A 145 9.58 6.54 -0.73
C VAL A 145 8.46 6.46 0.27
N MET A 146 8.31 5.29 0.90
CA MET A 146 7.42 5.07 2.03
C MET A 146 8.23 4.58 3.22
N LEU A 147 8.05 5.25 4.35
CA LEU A 147 8.74 4.92 5.59
C LEU A 147 7.76 4.38 6.62
N TYR A 148 8.21 3.38 7.36
CA TYR A 148 7.42 2.69 8.36
C TYR A 148 8.12 2.75 9.71
N HIS A 149 7.35 2.97 10.78
CA HIS A 149 7.86 2.89 12.15
C HIS A 149 6.86 2.15 13.05
N PRO A 150 7.29 1.24 13.93
CA PRO A 150 8.58 0.55 13.95
C PRO A 150 8.97 -0.12 12.61
N LYS A 151 10.27 -0.34 12.42
CA LYS A 151 10.85 -0.95 11.23
C LYS A 151 10.32 -2.38 11.01
N GLY A 152 9.98 -2.71 9.76
CA GLY A 152 9.68 -4.07 9.34
C GLY A 152 10.85 -4.75 8.62
N ASN A 153 10.59 -5.94 8.07
CA ASN A 153 11.58 -6.78 7.38
C ASN A 153 12.82 -7.07 8.25
N ILE A 154 12.57 -7.37 9.53
CA ILE A 154 13.63 -7.79 10.45
C ILE A 154 13.83 -9.30 10.28
N GLU A 155 15.07 -9.68 9.99
CA GLU A 155 15.44 -11.09 9.81
C GLU A 155 15.11 -11.92 11.05
N GLY A 156 14.44 -13.06 10.85
CA GLY A 156 13.96 -13.92 11.93
C GLY A 156 12.62 -13.52 12.57
N GLU A 157 12.00 -12.40 12.18
CA GLU A 157 10.74 -11.92 12.76
C GLU A 157 9.52 -12.04 11.83
N TYR A 158 9.70 -12.54 10.60
CA TYR A 158 8.65 -12.62 9.58
C TYR A 158 7.44 -13.43 10.02
N LYS A 159 7.65 -14.58 10.69
CA LYS A 159 6.57 -15.46 11.13
C LYS A 159 5.53 -14.75 12.01
N GLU A 160 5.99 -13.88 12.90
CA GLU A 160 5.12 -13.17 13.84
C GLU A 160 4.53 -11.89 13.24
N ASN A 161 5.13 -11.38 12.16
CA ASN A 161 4.80 -10.08 11.60
C ASN A 161 4.16 -10.11 10.22
N VAL A 162 4.20 -11.23 9.50
CA VAL A 162 3.59 -11.40 8.17
C VAL A 162 2.52 -12.49 8.26
N PRO A 163 1.37 -12.20 8.90
CA PRO A 163 0.28 -13.17 9.01
C PRO A 163 -0.29 -13.48 7.62
N ALA A 164 -0.74 -14.71 7.42
CA ALA A 164 -1.46 -15.09 6.20
C ALA A 164 -2.75 -14.25 6.06
N PRO A 165 -3.23 -14.03 4.82
CA PRO A 165 -4.54 -13.43 4.61
C PRO A 165 -5.59 -14.20 5.38
N MET A 166 -6.48 -13.48 6.05
CA MET A 166 -7.67 -14.08 6.64
C MET A 166 -8.45 -14.73 5.51
N THR A 167 -8.57 -16.06 5.56
CA THR A 167 -9.60 -16.75 4.80
C THR A 167 -10.93 -16.19 5.28
N GLU A 168 -11.69 -15.51 4.41
CA GLU A 168 -13.13 -15.40 4.58
C GLU A 168 -13.62 -16.79 5.02
N PRO A 169 -14.42 -16.92 6.10
CA PRO A 169 -14.95 -18.22 6.45
C PRO A 169 -15.60 -18.77 5.19
N ALA A 170 -15.13 -19.95 4.74
CA ALA A 170 -15.80 -20.67 3.69
C ALA A 170 -17.27 -20.69 4.08
N ASP A 171 -18.14 -20.21 3.18
CA ASP A 171 -19.57 -20.30 3.35
C ASP A 171 -19.93 -21.80 3.40
N GLU A 172 -19.83 -22.40 4.60
CA GLU A 172 -20.16 -23.80 4.88
C GLU A 172 -21.66 -24.08 4.68
N THR A 173 -22.47 -23.08 4.26
CA THR A 173 -23.89 -23.28 3.95
C THR A 173 -24.19 -23.75 2.52
N LYS A 174 -23.17 -24.12 1.72
CA LYS A 174 -23.36 -24.66 0.36
C LYS A 174 -22.91 -26.11 0.14
N VAL A 175 -22.82 -26.95 1.19
CA VAL A 175 -22.48 -28.38 1.04
C VAL A 175 -23.68 -29.34 1.04
N ASP A 176 -24.92 -28.86 1.26
CA ASP A 176 -26.08 -29.77 1.42
C ASP A 176 -26.96 -29.95 0.17
N ASN A 177 -26.46 -29.76 -1.06
CA ASN A 177 -27.33 -29.95 -2.23
C ASN A 177 -26.72 -30.65 -3.45
N ILE A 178 -25.71 -31.51 -3.25
CA ILE A 178 -25.18 -32.37 -4.32
C ILE A 178 -26.00 -33.66 -4.48
N ASP A 179 -26.69 -34.14 -3.44
CA ASP A 179 -27.45 -35.39 -3.49
C ASP A 179 -28.86 -35.27 -4.09
N ALA A 180 -29.41 -34.06 -4.21
CA ALA A 180 -30.75 -33.85 -4.77
C ALA A 180 -30.77 -33.71 -6.31
N ILE A 181 -29.62 -33.45 -6.94
CA ILE A 181 -29.54 -33.15 -8.38
C ILE A 181 -29.42 -34.43 -9.22
N THR A 182 -28.84 -35.50 -8.68
CA THR A 182 -28.51 -36.73 -9.42
C THR A 182 -29.71 -37.62 -9.74
N GLU A 183 -30.76 -37.63 -8.93
CA GLU A 183 -31.90 -38.54 -9.14
C GLU A 183 -32.95 -37.98 -10.12
N SER A 184 -33.06 -36.65 -10.24
CA SER A 184 -33.98 -36.02 -11.20
C SER A 184 -33.48 -36.13 -12.66
N GLN A 185 -32.17 -36.27 -12.86
CA GLN A 185 -31.55 -36.36 -14.19
C GLN A 185 -31.36 -37.80 -14.66
N LYS A 186 -31.35 -38.80 -13.76
CA LYS A 186 -31.24 -40.23 -14.12
C LYS A 186 -32.47 -40.78 -14.85
N LYS A 187 -33.65 -40.20 -14.65
CA LYS A 187 -34.91 -40.68 -15.27
C LYS A 187 -35.16 -40.15 -16.69
N ALA A 188 -34.30 -39.29 -17.21
CA ALA A 188 -34.42 -38.72 -18.56
C ALA A 188 -33.60 -39.48 -19.63
N LEU A 189 -32.84 -40.51 -19.28
CA LEU A 189 -31.97 -41.26 -20.21
C LEU A 189 -32.44 -42.70 -20.52
N GLU A 190 -33.60 -43.15 -20.03
CA GLU A 190 -34.17 -44.48 -20.34
C GLU A 190 -35.38 -44.44 -21.28
N LYS A 191 -35.63 -43.30 -21.95
CA LYS A 191 -36.72 -43.20 -22.93
C LYS A 191 -36.33 -42.35 -24.13
N HIS A 192 -35.31 -42.77 -24.87
CA HIS A 192 -35.24 -42.68 -26.33
C HIS A 192 -34.13 -43.53 -26.91
#